data_AF-A0AAX0VY24-F1
#
_entry.id   AF-A0AAX0VY24-F1
#
_cell.length_a   1.000
_cell.length_b   1.000
_cell.length_c   1.000
_cell.angle_alpha   90.00
_cell.angle_beta   90.00
_cell.angle_gamma   90.00
#
_symmetry.space_group_name_H-M   'P 1'
#
loop_
_entity.id
_entity.type
_entity.pdbx_description
1 polymer ?
#
loop_
_entity_poly.entity_id
_entity_poly.type
_entity_poly.pdbx_seq_one_letter_code
_entity_poly.pdbx_strand_id
1 'polypeptide(L)'
;MKEKSKISDYTESEFLDFLKLIFETNGSSPDEILDPLLDHFENITEHPLGTDLIFWPETAELGKPEQIVRIVKEWRLANGKDGFRAS
;
A
#
# COMPACT_ATOMS: atom_id res chain seq x y z
N MET A 1 -8.43 7.04 9.16
CA MET A 1 -7.99 7.76 7.95
C MET A 1 -9.18 7.90 7.01
N LYS A 2 -9.22 8.89 6.12
CA LYS A 2 -10.22 8.91 5.04
C LYS A 2 -9.65 8.16 3.84
N GLU A 3 -10.30 7.09 3.41
CA GLU A 3 -9.93 6.38 2.17
C GLU A 3 -10.03 7.33 0.98
N LYS A 4 -8.99 7.33 0.14
CA LYS A 4 -8.94 8.13 -1.09
C LYS A 4 -8.89 7.16 -2.27
N SER A 5 -9.67 7.42 -3.30
CA SER A 5 -9.89 6.46 -4.39
C SER A 5 -8.72 6.33 -5.37
N LYS A 6 -7.69 7.19 -5.27
CA LYS A 6 -6.51 7.15 -6.14
C LYS A 6 -5.23 7.34 -5.34
N ILE A 7 -4.15 6.68 -5.78
CA ILE A 7 -2.82 6.88 -5.21
C ILE A 7 -2.36 8.35 -5.29
N SER A 8 -2.79 9.07 -6.33
CA SER A 8 -2.42 10.47 -6.59
C SER A 8 -3.04 11.45 -5.60
N ASP A 9 -3.98 10.99 -4.77
CA ASP A 9 -4.55 11.79 -3.70
C ASP A 9 -3.77 11.62 -2.38
N TYR A 10 -2.91 10.60 -2.28
CA TYR A 10 -2.04 10.33 -1.12
C TYR A 10 -0.67 10.99 -1.27
N THR A 11 -0.16 11.61 -0.21
CA THR A 11 1.29 11.79 -0.05
C THR A 11 1.94 10.47 0.36
N GLU A 12 3.26 10.37 0.22
CA GLU A 12 4.00 9.19 0.70
C GLU A 12 3.77 8.92 2.19
N SER A 13 3.68 9.97 3.01
CA SER A 13 3.42 9.82 4.45
C SER A 13 2.03 9.30 4.74
N GLU A 14 1.00 9.79 4.04
CA GLU A 14 -0.37 9.30 4.24
C GLU A 14 -0.51 7.84 3.80
N PHE A 15 0.16 7.46 2.71
CA PHE A 15 0.17 6.06 2.26
C PHE A 15 0.98 5.14 3.19
N LEU A 16 2.08 5.64 3.77
CA LEU A 16 2.82 4.92 4.80
C LEU A 16 1.98 4.68 6.06
N ASP A 17 1.23 5.69 6.51
CA ASP A 17 0.31 5.53 7.63
C ASP A 17 -0.78 4.50 7.32
N PHE A 18 -1.25 4.46 6.06
CA PHE A 18 -2.24 3.47 5.61
C PHE A 18 -1.66 2.05 5.63
N LEU A 19 -0.42 1.86 5.18
CA LEU A 19 0.27 0.58 5.32
C LEU A 19 0.40 0.17 6.78
N LYS A 20 0.82 1.08 7.67
CA LYS A 20 0.93 0.78 9.11
C LYS A 20 -0.40 0.33 9.70
N LEU A 21 -1.52 0.94 9.28
CA LEU A 21 -2.85 0.51 9.67
C LEU A 21 -3.12 -0.94 9.22
N ILE A 22 -2.82 -1.31 7.97
CA ILE A 22 -2.97 -2.70 7.50
C ILE A 22 -2.19 -3.68 8.38
N PHE A 23 -0.92 -3.38 8.67
CA PHE A 23 -0.06 -4.25 9.48
C PHE A 23 -0.58 -4.38 10.92
N GLU A 24 -1.07 -3.30 11.51
CA GLU A 24 -1.70 -3.32 12.84
C GLU A 24 -2.99 -4.15 12.82
N THR A 25 -3.88 -3.93 11.85
CA THR A 25 -5.15 -4.65 11.70
C THR A 25 -4.91 -6.15 11.51
N ASN A 26 -3.95 -6.54 10.67
CA ASN A 26 -3.58 -7.95 10.45
C ASN A 26 -3.12 -8.67 11.73
N GLY A 27 -2.56 -7.94 12.69
CA GLY A 27 -2.12 -8.50 13.97
C GLY A 27 -3.15 -8.46 15.10
N SER A 28 -4.24 -7.69 14.95
CA SER A 28 -5.10 -7.31 16.08
C SER A 28 -6.60 -7.39 15.84
N SER A 29 -7.04 -7.55 14.59
CA SER A 29 -8.43 -7.41 14.17
C SER A 29 -8.86 -8.56 13.25
N PRO A 30 -10.18 -8.85 13.15
CA PRO A 30 -10.69 -9.87 12.23
C PRO A 30 -10.57 -9.48 10.75
N ASP A 31 -10.65 -10.49 9.87
CA ASP A 31 -10.60 -10.33 8.42
C ASP A 31 -11.69 -9.39 7.87
N GLU A 32 -12.87 -9.32 8.50
CA GLU A 32 -13.92 -8.36 8.12
C GLU A 32 -13.48 -6.89 8.18
N ILE A 33 -12.42 -6.58 8.95
CA ILE A 33 -11.80 -5.26 9.02
C ILE A 33 -10.57 -5.19 8.12
N LEU A 34 -9.81 -6.28 7.99
CA LEU A 34 -8.60 -6.34 7.18
C LEU A 34 -8.88 -6.35 5.67
N ASP A 35 -9.81 -7.19 5.23
CA ASP A 35 -10.11 -7.43 3.81
C ASP A 35 -10.42 -6.14 3.05
N PRO A 36 -11.27 -5.21 3.56
CA PRO A 36 -11.50 -3.94 2.87
C PRO A 36 -10.25 -3.06 2.72
N LEU A 37 -9.31 -3.14 3.67
CA LEU A 37 -8.05 -2.40 3.60
C LEU A 37 -7.13 -3.01 2.54
N LEU A 38 -7.10 -4.34 2.44
CA LEU A 38 -6.34 -5.06 1.43
C LEU A 38 -6.90 -4.79 0.02
N ASP A 39 -8.22 -4.89 -0.14
CA ASP A 39 -8.92 -4.55 -1.39
C ASP A 39 -8.61 -3.11 -1.81
N HIS A 40 -8.67 -2.17 -0.85
CA HIS A 40 -8.34 -0.77 -1.12
C HIS A 40 -6.88 -0.61 -1.57
N PHE A 41 -5.93 -1.28 -0.90
CA PHE A 41 -4.52 -1.27 -1.27
C PHE A 41 -4.29 -1.76 -2.71
N GLU A 42 -4.89 -2.89 -3.09
CA GLU A 42 -4.75 -3.42 -4.46
C GLU A 42 -5.35 -2.44 -5.49
N ASN A 43 -6.54 -1.91 -5.21
CA ASN A 43 -7.23 -1.00 -6.10
C ASN A 43 -6.46 0.30 -6.37
N ILE A 44 -5.88 0.92 -5.34
CA ILE A 44 -5.19 2.20 -5.53
C ILE A 44 -3.75 2.04 -6.03
N THR A 45 -3.06 0.95 -5.65
CA THR A 45 -1.68 0.72 -6.10
C THR A 45 -1.63 0.21 -7.54
N GLU A 46 -2.64 -0.55 -7.95
CA GLU A 46 -2.73 -1.24 -9.24
C GLU A 46 -1.53 -2.16 -9.52
N HIS A 47 -0.74 -2.48 -8.47
CA HIS A 47 0.48 -3.25 -8.60
C HIS A 47 0.11 -4.73 -8.85
N PRO A 48 0.71 -5.42 -9.83
CA PRO A 48 0.29 -6.77 -10.22
C PRO A 48 0.51 -7.82 -9.13
N LEU A 49 1.43 -7.57 -8.19
CA LEU A 49 1.62 -8.43 -7.01
C LEU A 49 0.55 -8.21 -5.93
N GLY A 50 -0.21 -7.11 -5.97
CA GLY A 50 -1.23 -6.81 -4.97
C GLY A 50 -0.72 -7.02 -3.53
N THR A 51 -1.54 -7.70 -2.74
CA THR A 51 -1.22 -8.06 -1.34
C THR A 51 0.00 -8.95 -1.15
N ASP A 52 0.57 -9.58 -2.19
CA ASP A 52 1.83 -10.32 -2.06
C ASP A 52 3.00 -9.41 -1.65
N LEU A 53 2.92 -8.10 -1.95
CA LEU A 53 3.88 -7.12 -1.42
C LEU A 53 3.92 -7.07 0.12
N ILE A 54 2.81 -7.43 0.77
CA ILE A 54 2.64 -7.42 2.23
C ILE A 54 2.90 -8.82 2.81
N PHE A 55 2.29 -9.86 2.25
CA PHE A 55 2.30 -11.21 2.85
C PHE A 55 3.43 -12.11 2.34
N TRP A 56 3.86 -11.92 1.09
CA TRP A 56 4.84 -12.77 0.41
C TRP A 56 5.96 -11.95 -0.23
N PRO A 57 6.62 -11.05 0.51
CA PRO A 57 7.68 -10.24 -0.05
C PRO A 57 8.89 -11.12 -0.42
N GLU A 58 9.61 -10.75 -1.47
CA GLU A 58 10.82 -11.47 -1.92
C GLU A 58 11.86 -11.60 -0.80
N THR A 59 11.94 -10.59 0.08
CA THR A 59 12.69 -10.65 1.33
C THR A 59 11.93 -9.99 2.47
N ALA A 60 12.24 -10.36 3.71
CA ALA A 60 11.64 -9.74 4.89
C ALA A 60 11.86 -8.22 4.96
N GLU A 61 12.96 -7.71 4.39
CA GLU A 61 13.21 -6.26 4.31
C GLU A 61 12.25 -5.56 3.35
N LEU A 62 11.98 -6.18 2.19
CA LEU A 62 11.09 -5.62 1.17
C LEU A 62 9.62 -5.61 1.60
N GLY A 63 9.25 -6.46 2.57
CA GLY A 63 7.92 -6.45 3.18
C GLY A 63 7.69 -5.37 4.23
N LYS A 64 8.69 -4.53 4.54
CA LYS A 64 8.48 -3.42 5.47
C LYS A 64 7.66 -2.30 4.82
N PRO A 65 6.76 -1.62 5.56
CA PRO A 65 5.92 -0.55 5.03
C PRO A 65 6.70 0.49 4.21
N GLU A 66 7.86 0.95 4.69
CA GLU A 66 8.69 1.94 4.01
C GLU A 66 9.22 1.45 2.66
N GLN A 67 9.57 0.16 2.55
CA GLN A 67 10.00 -0.43 1.29
C GLN A 67 8.82 -0.63 0.34
N ILE A 68 7.64 -1.00 0.83
CA ILE A 68 6.43 -1.11 0.01
C ILE A 68 6.06 0.23 -0.62
N VAL A 69 6.14 1.35 0.12
CA VAL A 69 5.96 2.70 -0.45
C VAL A 69 6.91 2.94 -1.62
N ARG A 70 8.18 2.58 -1.45
CA ARG A 70 9.21 2.73 -2.48
C ARG A 70 8.92 1.86 -3.71
N ILE A 71 8.57 0.59 -3.51
CA ILE A 71 8.24 -0.36 -4.58
C ILE A 71 7.06 0.14 -5.41
N VAL A 72 5.97 0.55 -4.75
CA VAL A 72 4.78 1.10 -5.43
C VAL A 72 5.16 2.35 -6.23
N LYS A 73 5.93 3.27 -5.65
CA LYS A 73 6.39 4.49 -6.32
C LYS A 73 7.20 4.19 -7.58
N GLU A 74 8.23 3.34 -7.44
CA GLU A 74 9.13 2.98 -8.54
C GLU A 74 8.38 2.25 -9.66
N TRP A 75 7.53 1.28 -9.30
CA TRP A 75 6.74 0.53 -10.28
C TRP A 75 5.77 1.42 -11.04
N ARG A 76 5.02 2.29 -10.35
CA ARG A 76 4.05 3.18 -11.02
C ARG A 76 4.74 4.14 -11.98
N LEU A 77 5.87 4.73 -11.56
CA LEU A 77 6.69 5.58 -12.41
C LEU A 77 7.19 4.84 -13.66
N ALA A 78 7.70 3.62 -13.49
CA ALA A 78 8.18 2.78 -14.60
C ALA A 78 7.07 2.39 -15.59
N ASN A 79 5.82 2.35 -15.14
CA ASN A 79 4.64 2.01 -15.96
C ASN A 79 3.85 3.24 -16.44
N GLY A 80 4.40 4.45 -16.32
CA GLY A 80 3.77 5.67 -16.81
C GLY A 80 2.47 6.04 -16.07
N LYS A 81 2.30 5.58 -14.84
CA LYS A 81 1.14 5.88 -13.98
C LYS A 81 1.44 7.07 -13.08
N ASP A 82 0.41 7.84 -12.76
CA ASP A 82 0.50 8.91 -11.78
C ASP A 82 0.98 8.36 -10.42
N GLY A 83 1.96 9.04 -9.83
CA GLY A 83 2.52 8.72 -8.53
C GLY A 83 1.79 9.41 -7.39
N PHE A 84 2.42 9.43 -6.21
CA PHE A 84 1.92 10.13 -5.03
C PHE A 84 1.80 11.64 -5.26
N ARG A 85 0.86 12.25 -4.54
CA ARG A 85 0.72 13.70 -4.44
C ARG A 85 2.01 14.31 -3.90
N ALA A 86 2.47 15.39 -4.53
CA ALA A 86 3.49 16.24 -3.94
C ALA A 86 3.00 16.79 -2.59
N SER A 87 3.89 16.84 -1.60
CA SER A 87 3.59 17.37 -0.27
C SER A 87 3.21 18.85 -0.30
#